data_AF-A0A929JMA9-F1
#
_entry.id   AF-A0A929JMA9-F1
#
_cell.length_a   1.000
_cell.length_b   1.000
_cell.length_c   1.000
_cell.angle_alpha   90.00
_cell.angle_beta   90.00
_cell.angle_gamma   90.00
#
_symmetry.space_group_name_H-M   'P 1'
#
loop_
_entity.id
_entity.type
_entity.pdbx_description
1 polymer ?
#
loop_
_entity_poly.entity_id
_entity_poly.type
_entity_poly.pdbx_seq_one_letter_code
_entity_poly.pdbx_strand_id
1 'polypeptide(L)'
;MVKKNIRKVGNLSRLMTYMLGTRPDEFGLVPDKEGYITIKELLKAINEEPGTKYVRESHIREVLLHDRDGVFEIDEKKIRSSQWEACLKSKGQNPVPPPKILFKGVKKKAYPFVLKAGLLPGSKDHVLLATNRDLSTRIAHRLDQNPVLLEIKAGAAHENGIRFYPFGDSLYLADEIPVQFISGPPLVKDIAVKEKPIEKKSQIEPGSFILRAERDPDFKRRNKAKKRAGWKEEVRKSRKRRLGYN
;
A
#
# COMPACT_ATOMS: atom_id res chain seq x y z
N MET A 1 -25.68 -27.25 -1.81
CA MET A 1 -24.79 -26.09 -1.57
C MET A 1 -23.43 -26.47 -0.98
N VAL A 2 -23.37 -27.38 0.00
CA VAL A 2 -22.13 -27.79 0.73
C VAL A 2 -20.98 -28.24 -0.19
N LYS A 3 -21.22 -29.13 -1.16
CA LYS A 3 -20.18 -29.59 -2.12
C LYS A 3 -19.54 -28.47 -2.96
N LYS A 4 -20.28 -27.40 -3.27
CA LYS A 4 -19.77 -26.26 -4.05
C LYS A 4 -18.83 -25.38 -3.22
N ASN A 5 -19.09 -25.24 -1.93
CA ASN A 5 -18.21 -24.50 -1.01
C ASN A 5 -16.92 -25.27 -0.74
N ILE A 6 -16.99 -26.59 -0.50
CA ILE A 6 -15.81 -27.43 -0.29
C ILE A 6 -14.84 -27.36 -1.49
N ARG A 7 -15.36 -27.43 -2.73
CA ARG A 7 -14.53 -27.28 -3.94
C ARG A 7 -13.86 -25.90 -4.04
N LYS A 8 -14.54 -24.84 -3.59
CA LYS A 8 -13.96 -23.49 -3.56
C LYS A 8 -12.84 -23.37 -2.52
N VAL A 9 -13.05 -23.94 -1.33
CA VAL A 9 -12.04 -23.96 -0.25
C VAL A 9 -10.81 -24.76 -0.68
N GLY A 10 -11.00 -25.94 -1.28
CA GLY A 10 -9.88 -26.75 -1.79
C GLY A 10 -9.07 -26.05 -2.89
N ASN A 11 -9.75 -25.39 -3.84
CA ASN A 11 -9.06 -24.61 -4.88
C ASN A 11 -8.29 -23.42 -4.29
N LEU A 12 -8.87 -22.73 -3.30
CA LEU A 12 -8.20 -21.62 -2.62
C LEU A 12 -6.98 -22.11 -1.84
N SER A 13 -7.08 -23.25 -1.14
CA SER A 13 -5.95 -23.87 -0.44
C SER A 13 -4.80 -24.16 -1.39
N ARG A 14 -5.08 -24.80 -2.54
CA ARG A 14 -4.06 -25.11 -3.55
C ARG A 14 -3.40 -23.84 -4.10
N LEU A 15 -4.19 -22.79 -4.35
CA LEU A 15 -3.68 -21.51 -4.80
C LEU A 15 -2.77 -20.86 -3.74
N MET A 16 -3.18 -20.88 -2.47
CA MET A 16 -2.40 -20.35 -1.36
C MET A 16 -1.07 -21.11 -1.16
N THR A 17 -1.08 -22.44 -1.26
CA THR A 17 0.15 -23.24 -1.20
C THR A 17 1.12 -22.85 -2.31
N TYR A 18 0.61 -22.66 -3.53
CA TYR A 18 1.42 -22.23 -4.66
C TYR A 18 1.98 -20.81 -4.48
N MET A 19 1.14 -19.86 -4.04
CA MET A 19 1.52 -18.47 -3.81
C MET A 19 2.53 -18.29 -2.66
N LEU A 20 2.43 -19.06 -1.58
CA LEU A 20 3.28 -18.90 -0.41
C LEU A 20 4.50 -19.83 -0.42
N GLY A 21 4.37 -21.02 -0.99
CA GLY A 21 5.41 -22.05 -0.98
C GLY A 21 6.22 -22.10 -2.28
N THR A 22 5.56 -22.24 -3.42
CA THR A 22 6.25 -22.56 -4.68
C THR A 22 6.81 -21.33 -5.38
N ARG A 23 5.93 -20.40 -5.81
CA ARG A 23 6.33 -19.24 -6.62
C ARG A 23 5.66 -17.95 -6.15
N PRO A 24 6.06 -17.41 -4.98
CA PRO A 24 5.57 -16.09 -4.52
C PRO A 24 5.95 -14.95 -5.45
N ASP A 25 7.01 -15.11 -6.22
CA ASP A 25 7.55 -14.11 -7.14
C ASP A 25 6.63 -13.79 -8.32
N GLU A 26 5.93 -14.79 -8.87
CA GLU A 26 4.94 -14.56 -9.93
C GLU A 26 3.80 -13.63 -9.49
N PHE A 27 3.47 -13.66 -8.20
CA PHE A 27 2.44 -12.83 -7.63
C PHE A 27 2.97 -11.54 -7.05
N GLY A 28 4.26 -11.23 -7.16
CA GLY A 28 4.81 -10.01 -6.57
C GLY A 28 4.79 -10.02 -5.05
N LEU A 29 4.80 -11.20 -4.43
CA LEU A 29 4.85 -11.38 -2.99
C LEU A 29 6.30 -11.66 -2.58
N VAL A 30 6.75 -10.96 -1.55
CA VAL A 30 8.08 -11.15 -0.97
C VAL A 30 7.88 -11.38 0.52
N PRO A 31 8.03 -12.63 0.99
CA PRO A 31 8.00 -12.95 2.40
C PRO A 31 9.17 -12.32 3.17
N ASP A 32 8.96 -12.13 4.46
CA ASP A 32 10.03 -11.78 5.40
C ASP A 32 11.04 -12.94 5.54
N LYS A 33 12.14 -12.73 6.27
CA LYS A 33 13.20 -13.76 6.48
C LYS A 33 12.65 -15.10 7.00
N GLU A 34 11.61 -15.04 7.83
CA GLU A 34 10.94 -16.20 8.42
C GLU A 34 9.81 -16.79 7.54
N GLY A 35 9.55 -16.21 6.36
CA GLY A 35 8.54 -16.68 5.41
C GLY A 35 7.16 -16.08 5.55
N TYR A 36 7.01 -15.10 6.44
CA TYR A 36 5.72 -14.48 6.70
C TYR A 36 5.36 -13.40 5.68
N ILE A 37 4.10 -13.38 5.27
CA ILE A 37 3.48 -12.32 4.47
C ILE A 37 2.25 -11.82 5.21
N THR A 38 1.93 -10.53 5.07
CA THR A 38 0.71 -9.99 5.67
C THR A 38 -0.55 -10.53 4.95
N ILE A 39 -1.59 -10.89 5.71
CA ILE A 39 -2.86 -11.39 5.15
C ILE A 39 -3.47 -10.37 4.18
N LYS A 40 -3.25 -9.07 4.43
CA LYS A 40 -3.71 -7.99 3.54
C LYS A 40 -3.02 -8.01 2.18
N GLU A 41 -1.71 -8.24 2.12
CA GLU A 41 -0.98 -8.37 0.86
C GLU A 41 -1.39 -9.64 0.11
N LEU A 42 -1.50 -10.76 0.82
CA LEU A 42 -1.95 -12.02 0.24
C LEU A 42 -3.37 -11.90 -0.34
N LEU A 43 -4.31 -11.30 0.40
CA LEU A 43 -5.68 -11.12 -0.06
C LEU A 43 -5.76 -10.24 -1.32
N LYS A 44 -4.94 -9.20 -1.41
CA LYS A 44 -4.84 -8.38 -2.63
C LYS A 44 -4.32 -9.18 -3.81
N ALA A 45 -3.26 -9.96 -3.62
CA ALA A 45 -2.71 -10.83 -4.66
C ALA A 45 -3.72 -11.89 -5.13
N ILE A 46 -4.43 -12.54 -4.18
CA ILE A 46 -5.47 -13.51 -4.50
C ILE A 46 -6.58 -12.85 -5.31
N ASN A 47 -7.05 -11.67 -4.94
CA ASN A 47 -8.18 -11.01 -5.61
C ASN A 47 -7.88 -10.51 -7.02
N GLU A 48 -6.61 -10.46 -7.43
CA GLU A 48 -6.22 -10.16 -8.81
C GLU A 48 -6.37 -11.37 -9.74
N GLU A 49 -6.33 -12.58 -9.20
CA GLU A 49 -6.43 -13.79 -10.00
C GLU A 49 -7.85 -13.99 -10.57
N PRO A 50 -7.97 -14.67 -11.74
CA PRO A 50 -9.25 -14.85 -12.38
C PRO A 50 -10.16 -15.73 -11.52
N GLY A 51 -11.37 -15.24 -11.26
CA GLY A 51 -12.39 -15.99 -10.54
C GLY A 51 -12.26 -15.97 -9.01
N THR A 52 -11.29 -15.28 -8.43
CA THR A 52 -11.05 -15.23 -6.97
C THR A 52 -11.44 -13.89 -6.33
N LYS A 53 -12.00 -12.94 -7.07
CA LYS A 53 -12.46 -11.63 -6.55
C LYS A 53 -13.45 -11.69 -5.37
N TYR A 54 -14.11 -12.83 -5.17
CA TYR A 54 -15.03 -13.03 -4.05
C TYR A 54 -14.33 -13.39 -2.73
N VAL A 55 -13.03 -13.69 -2.78
CA VAL A 55 -12.25 -14.13 -1.61
C VAL A 55 -12.13 -12.98 -0.61
N ARG A 56 -12.27 -13.35 0.65
CA ARG A 56 -12.26 -12.45 1.82
C ARG A 56 -11.41 -13.13 2.88
N GLU A 57 -10.99 -12.37 3.88
CA GLU A 57 -10.24 -12.91 5.01
C GLU A 57 -10.95 -14.09 5.69
N SER A 58 -12.30 -14.07 5.75
CA SER A 58 -13.10 -15.19 6.28
C SER A 58 -12.85 -16.51 5.54
N HIS A 59 -12.70 -16.46 4.21
CA HIS A 59 -12.43 -17.65 3.40
C HIS A 59 -11.00 -18.18 3.62
N ILE A 60 -10.04 -17.28 3.85
CA ILE A 60 -8.66 -17.66 4.21
C ILE A 60 -8.67 -18.38 5.57
N ARG A 61 -9.43 -17.85 6.55
CA ARG A 61 -9.60 -18.51 7.86
C ARG A 61 -10.30 -19.86 7.75
N GLU A 62 -11.28 -19.99 6.86
CA GLU A 62 -11.95 -21.27 6.58
C GLU A 62 -10.96 -22.31 6.00
N VAL A 63 -10.07 -21.91 5.09
CA VAL A 63 -8.99 -22.78 4.60
C VAL A 63 -8.11 -23.25 5.75
N LEU A 64 -7.69 -22.35 6.64
CA LEU A 64 -6.86 -22.69 7.80
C LEU A 64 -7.54 -23.67 8.77
N LEU A 65 -8.86 -23.54 8.97
CA LEU A 65 -9.62 -24.48 9.82
C LEU A 65 -9.75 -25.88 9.20
N HIS A 66 -9.67 -25.98 7.88
CA HIS A 66 -9.73 -27.23 7.15
C HIS A 66 -8.35 -27.81 6.80
N ASP A 67 -7.28 -27.07 7.09
CA ASP A 67 -5.90 -27.51 6.90
C ASP A 67 -5.53 -28.54 7.96
N ARG A 68 -5.64 -29.82 7.58
CA ARG A 68 -5.28 -30.95 8.45
C ARG A 68 -3.79 -31.26 8.44
N ASP A 69 -3.10 -30.82 7.38
CA ASP A 69 -1.72 -31.19 7.11
C ASP A 69 -0.73 -30.15 7.66
N GLY A 70 -1.24 -29.05 8.26
CA GLY A 70 -0.41 -27.98 8.83
C GLY A 70 0.45 -27.28 7.77
N VAL A 71 -0.10 -27.10 6.57
CA VAL A 71 0.61 -26.48 5.45
C VAL A 71 0.81 -24.99 5.68
N PHE A 72 -0.09 -24.36 6.44
CA PHE A 72 -0.06 -22.94 6.74
C PHE A 72 0.07 -22.66 8.23
N GLU A 73 0.92 -21.68 8.54
CA GLU A 73 1.05 -21.15 9.88
C GLU A 73 0.60 -19.69 9.90
N ILE A 74 -0.20 -19.33 10.90
CA ILE A 74 -0.74 -17.98 11.08
C ILE A 74 -0.19 -17.39 12.37
N ASP A 75 0.33 -16.17 12.26
CA ASP A 75 0.77 -15.37 13.39
C ASP A 75 0.07 -14.01 13.34
N GLU A 76 -0.96 -13.84 14.17
CA GLU A 76 -1.89 -12.70 14.21
C GLU A 76 -2.48 -12.27 12.85
N LYS A 77 -1.72 -11.49 12.09
CA LYS A 77 -2.08 -10.87 10.79
C LYS A 77 -1.11 -11.26 9.67
N LYS A 78 -0.18 -12.16 9.95
CA LYS A 78 0.78 -12.71 9.01
C LYS A 78 0.51 -14.20 8.81
N ILE A 79 0.84 -14.70 7.63
CA ILE A 79 0.70 -16.09 7.25
C ILE A 79 1.96 -16.54 6.51
N ARG A 80 2.41 -17.75 6.79
CA ARG A 80 3.48 -18.43 6.06
C ARG A 80 3.04 -19.82 5.65
N SER A 81 3.74 -20.40 4.68
CA SER A 81 3.64 -21.82 4.40
C SER A 81 4.82 -22.55 5.04
N SER A 82 4.59 -23.74 5.58
CA SER A 82 5.66 -24.63 6.06
C SER A 82 6.64 -25.02 4.94
N GLN A 83 6.24 -24.89 3.68
CA GLN A 83 7.08 -25.13 2.51
C GLN A 83 8.06 -23.97 2.19
N TRP A 84 7.98 -22.85 2.92
CA TRP A 84 8.81 -21.68 2.66
C TRP A 84 10.31 -21.99 2.76
N GLU A 85 10.74 -22.80 3.72
CA GLU A 85 12.17 -23.08 3.91
C GLU A 85 12.82 -23.73 2.68
N ALA A 86 12.06 -24.57 1.97
CA ALA A 86 12.50 -25.15 0.70
C ALA A 86 12.62 -24.09 -0.40
N CYS A 87 11.68 -23.13 -0.44
CA CYS A 87 11.70 -21.99 -1.36
C CYS A 87 12.91 -21.07 -1.10
N LEU A 88 13.19 -20.76 0.17
CA LEU A 88 14.28 -19.89 0.57
C LEU A 88 15.66 -20.47 0.17
N LYS A 89 15.84 -21.79 0.30
CA LYS A 89 17.08 -22.47 -0.13
C LYS A 89 17.28 -22.43 -1.64
N SER A 90 16.19 -22.39 -2.42
CA SER A 90 16.23 -22.31 -3.88
C SER A 90 16.46 -20.88 -4.40
N LYS A 91 16.12 -19.85 -3.63
CA LYS A 91 16.24 -18.46 -4.04
C LYS A 91 17.58 -17.90 -3.55
N GLY A 92 18.55 -17.85 -4.46
CA GLY A 92 19.93 -17.47 -4.18
C GLY A 92 20.01 -16.13 -3.43
N GLN A 93 20.58 -16.17 -2.23
CA GLN A 93 20.83 -14.98 -1.40
C GLN A 93 22.07 -14.20 -1.88
N ASN A 94 22.79 -14.75 -2.86
CA ASN A 94 23.99 -14.14 -3.38
C ASN A 94 23.62 -13.06 -4.40
N PRO A 95 24.35 -11.94 -4.41
CA PRO A 95 24.14 -10.91 -5.41
C PRO A 95 24.48 -11.45 -6.80
N VAL A 96 23.57 -11.25 -7.76
CA VAL A 96 23.70 -11.69 -9.15
C VAL A 96 23.58 -10.48 -10.07
N PRO A 97 24.34 -10.43 -11.19
CA PRO A 97 24.18 -9.37 -12.17
C PRO A 97 22.73 -9.30 -12.67
N PRO A 98 22.03 -8.16 -12.50
CA PRO A 98 20.65 -8.02 -12.95
C PRO A 98 20.57 -7.84 -14.47
N PRO A 99 19.37 -7.96 -15.07
CA PRO A 99 19.15 -7.54 -16.45
C PRO A 99 19.39 -6.02 -16.60
N LYS A 100 19.55 -5.57 -17.85
CA LYS A 100 19.83 -4.15 -18.15
C LYS A 100 18.78 -3.19 -17.59
N ILE A 101 17.51 -3.59 -17.65
CA ILE A 101 16.36 -2.79 -17.24
C ILE A 101 15.48 -3.61 -16.31
N LEU A 102 15.06 -2.98 -15.21
CA LEU A 102 14.04 -3.48 -14.28
C LEU A 102 12.95 -2.43 -14.11
N PHE A 103 11.79 -2.84 -13.61
CA PHE A 103 10.63 -1.96 -13.45
C PHE A 103 10.22 -1.84 -11.99
N LYS A 104 9.76 -0.64 -11.63
CA LYS A 104 9.18 -0.36 -10.31
C LYS A 104 7.94 0.51 -10.43
N GLY A 105 6.84 0.02 -9.87
CA GLY A 105 5.66 0.83 -9.62
C GLY A 105 5.78 1.63 -8.32
N VAL A 106 5.52 2.93 -8.39
CA VAL A 106 5.44 3.82 -7.22
C VAL A 106 4.10 4.54 -7.18
N LYS A 107 3.67 4.91 -5.96
CA LYS A 107 2.45 5.71 -5.77
C LYS A 107 2.64 7.08 -6.41
N LYS A 108 1.58 7.65 -7.01
CA LYS A 108 1.67 8.97 -7.67
C LYS A 108 2.19 10.06 -6.73
N LYS A 109 1.75 10.01 -5.47
CA LYS A 109 2.19 10.96 -4.42
C LYS A 109 3.65 10.79 -4.01
N ALA A 110 4.21 9.58 -4.13
CA ALA A 110 5.60 9.30 -3.78
C ALA A 110 6.58 9.64 -4.93
N TYR A 111 6.07 9.75 -6.16
CA TYR A 111 6.91 9.94 -7.34
C TYR A 111 7.83 11.19 -7.28
N PRO A 112 7.36 12.38 -6.84
CA PRO A 112 8.24 13.54 -6.70
C PRO A 112 9.36 13.38 -5.67
N PHE A 113 9.14 12.54 -4.65
CA PHE A 113 10.16 12.24 -3.65
C PHE A 113 11.20 11.27 -4.20
N VAL A 114 10.76 10.26 -4.95
CA VAL A 114 11.65 9.27 -5.59
C VAL A 114 12.59 9.94 -6.60
N LEU A 115 12.12 10.97 -7.33
CA LEU A 115 12.99 11.73 -8.24
C LEU A 115 14.00 12.63 -7.52
N LYS A 116 13.84 12.90 -6.23
CA LYS A 116 14.79 13.70 -5.43
C LYS A 116 15.76 12.84 -4.64
N ALA A 117 15.23 11.80 -3.99
CA ALA A 117 15.97 10.96 -3.04
C ALA A 117 16.41 9.61 -3.62
N GLY A 118 15.84 9.16 -4.74
CA GLY A 118 16.02 7.82 -5.26
C GLY A 118 14.98 6.83 -4.71
N LEU A 119 15.19 5.54 -4.97
CA LEU A 119 14.38 4.48 -4.38
C LEU A 119 15.06 3.97 -3.12
N LEU A 120 14.42 4.27 -2.00
CA LEU A 120 14.83 3.80 -0.69
C LEU A 120 14.01 2.56 -0.27
N PRO A 121 14.63 1.62 0.45
CA PRO A 121 13.92 0.53 1.10
C PRO A 121 13.08 1.16 2.22
N GLY A 122 11.77 1.20 2.04
CA GLY A 122 10.86 1.87 2.97
C GLY A 122 10.70 1.11 4.28
N SER A 123 9.54 0.46 4.47
CA SER A 123 9.29 -0.41 5.62
C SER A 123 9.75 -1.85 5.41
N LYS A 124 10.46 -2.13 4.31
CA LYS A 124 10.97 -3.46 3.94
C LYS A 124 12.48 -3.35 3.84
N ASP A 125 13.18 -4.45 4.07
CA ASP A 125 14.65 -4.51 4.05
C ASP A 125 15.25 -4.12 2.68
N HIS A 126 14.52 -4.38 1.60
CA HIS A 126 14.99 -4.14 0.22
C HIS A 126 13.93 -3.49 -0.68
N VAL A 127 14.40 -2.80 -1.71
CA VAL A 127 13.60 -2.30 -2.83
C VAL A 127 13.26 -3.46 -3.76
N LEU A 128 11.97 -3.80 -3.81
CA LEU A 128 11.45 -4.80 -4.75
C LEU A 128 11.36 -4.27 -6.18
N LEU A 129 11.98 -4.95 -7.12
CA LEU A 129 11.97 -4.66 -8.56
C LEU A 129 11.40 -5.85 -9.33
N ALA A 130 10.74 -5.58 -10.46
CA ALA A 130 10.19 -6.61 -11.33
C ALA A 130 10.93 -6.62 -12.68
N THR A 131 11.11 -7.81 -13.24
CA THR A 131 11.63 -7.97 -14.60
C THR A 131 10.61 -7.58 -15.66
N ASN A 132 9.33 -7.83 -15.39
CA ASN A 132 8.23 -7.54 -16.30
C ASN A 132 7.47 -6.25 -15.90
N ARG A 133 7.20 -5.41 -16.90
CA ARG A 133 6.34 -4.21 -16.81
C ARG A 133 4.94 -4.52 -16.30
N ASP A 134 4.31 -5.61 -16.76
CA ASP A 134 2.94 -5.96 -16.38
C ASP A 134 2.88 -6.35 -14.90
N LEU A 135 3.85 -7.13 -14.44
CA LEU A 135 3.97 -7.55 -13.05
C LEU A 135 4.23 -6.35 -12.13
N SER A 136 5.13 -5.45 -12.54
CA SER A 136 5.37 -4.19 -11.83
C SER A 136 4.09 -3.35 -11.71
N THR A 137 3.34 -3.22 -12.80
CA THR A 137 2.08 -2.47 -12.86
C THR A 137 1.01 -3.09 -11.96
N ARG A 138 0.88 -4.42 -11.95
CA ARG A 138 0.00 -5.15 -11.02
C ARG A 138 0.34 -4.85 -9.56
N ILE A 139 1.61 -5.00 -9.16
CA ILE A 139 2.06 -4.68 -7.81
C ILE A 139 1.76 -3.22 -7.46
N ALA A 140 1.95 -2.31 -8.41
CA ALA A 140 1.71 -0.88 -8.23
C ALA A 140 0.22 -0.58 -7.96
N HIS A 141 -0.69 -1.24 -8.67
CA HIS A 141 -2.13 -1.06 -8.49
C HIS A 141 -2.64 -1.52 -7.12
N ARG A 142 -1.92 -2.42 -6.44
CA ARG A 142 -2.20 -2.80 -5.04
C ARG A 142 -1.95 -1.65 -4.07
N LEU A 143 -1.09 -0.71 -4.45
CA LEU A 143 -0.65 0.42 -3.62
C LEU A 143 -1.44 1.69 -3.89
N ASP A 144 -1.77 1.97 -5.15
CA ASP A 144 -2.46 3.18 -5.61
C ASP A 144 -3.30 2.87 -6.87
N GLN A 145 -4.39 3.60 -7.09
CA GLN A 145 -5.22 3.40 -8.29
C GLN A 145 -4.51 3.89 -9.56
N ASN A 146 -3.74 4.98 -9.44
CA ASN A 146 -3.01 5.61 -10.54
C ASN A 146 -1.50 5.59 -10.26
N PRO A 147 -0.84 4.42 -10.28
CA PRO A 147 0.59 4.33 -10.03
C PRO A 147 1.41 4.94 -11.18
N VAL A 148 2.63 5.35 -10.87
CA VAL A 148 3.63 5.73 -11.87
C VAL A 148 4.61 4.57 -12.02
N LEU A 149 4.81 4.13 -13.25
CA LEU A 149 5.80 3.11 -13.58
C LEU A 149 7.16 3.78 -13.84
N LEU A 150 8.19 3.25 -13.21
CA LEU A 150 9.58 3.65 -13.37
C LEU A 150 10.38 2.55 -14.04
N GLU A 151 11.28 2.95 -14.91
CA GLU A 151 12.31 2.11 -15.49
C GLU A 151 13.62 2.34 -14.76
N ILE A 152 14.30 1.27 -14.40
CA ILE A 152 15.52 1.29 -13.62
C ILE A 152 16.62 0.66 -14.46
N LYS A 153 17.68 1.42 -14.70
CA LYS A 153 18.88 0.97 -15.40
C LYS A 153 19.73 0.08 -14.48
N ALA A 154 19.22 -1.11 -14.19
CA ALA A 154 19.81 -2.02 -13.21
C ALA A 154 21.21 -2.51 -13.60
N GLY A 155 21.48 -2.67 -14.90
CA GLY A 155 22.83 -3.01 -15.38
C GLY A 155 23.86 -1.94 -15.03
N ALA A 156 23.55 -0.67 -15.33
CA ALA A 156 24.42 0.45 -14.97
C ALA A 156 24.55 0.64 -13.45
N ALA A 157 23.45 0.43 -12.71
CA ALA A 157 23.48 0.46 -11.25
C ALA A 157 24.42 -0.61 -10.67
N HIS A 158 24.40 -1.82 -11.23
CA HIS A 158 25.26 -2.92 -10.80
C HIS A 158 26.75 -2.65 -11.06
N GLU A 159 27.08 -2.10 -12.24
CA GLU A 159 28.45 -1.67 -12.58
C GLU A 159 28.97 -0.58 -11.62
N ASN A 160 28.07 0.24 -11.06
CA ASN A 160 28.39 1.24 -10.04
C ASN A 160 28.41 0.68 -8.61
N GLY A 161 28.39 -0.65 -8.44
CA GLY A 161 28.54 -1.32 -7.15
C GLY A 161 27.25 -1.59 -6.37
N ILE A 162 26.08 -1.32 -6.96
CA ILE A 162 24.79 -1.61 -6.33
C ILE A 162 24.51 -3.11 -6.39
N ARG A 163 24.11 -3.68 -5.24
CA ARG A 163 23.83 -5.11 -5.09
C ARG A 163 22.38 -5.41 -5.45
N PHE A 164 22.21 -6.45 -6.25
CA PHE A 164 20.90 -6.98 -6.65
C PHE A 164 20.84 -8.46 -6.28
N TYR A 165 19.78 -8.85 -5.59
CA TYR A 165 19.53 -10.21 -5.17
C TYR A 165 18.36 -10.76 -5.98
N PRO A 166 18.53 -11.87 -6.72
CA PRO A 166 17.44 -12.46 -7.47
C PRO A 166 16.40 -13.07 -6.51
N PHE A 167 15.12 -12.83 -6.77
CA PHE A 167 14.03 -13.41 -6.01
C PHE A 167 13.12 -14.20 -6.95
N GLY A 168 13.43 -15.49 -7.12
CA GLY A 168 12.81 -16.31 -8.17
C GLY A 168 13.20 -15.79 -9.56
N ASP A 169 12.29 -15.93 -10.53
CA ASP A 169 12.60 -15.61 -11.93
C ASP A 169 12.13 -14.20 -12.31
N SER A 170 11.12 -13.69 -11.60
CA SER A 170 10.39 -12.49 -12.01
C SER A 170 10.73 -11.24 -11.19
N LEU A 171 11.43 -11.39 -10.06
CA LEU A 171 11.68 -10.31 -9.11
C LEU A 171 13.16 -10.20 -8.75
N TYR A 172 13.56 -8.99 -8.42
CA TYR A 172 14.88 -8.66 -7.87
C TYR A 172 14.71 -7.78 -6.65
N LEU A 173 15.58 -7.95 -5.67
CA LEU A 173 15.68 -7.12 -4.49
C LEU A 173 16.96 -6.29 -4.61
N ALA A 174 16.89 -4.99 -4.33
CA ALA A 174 18.05 -4.10 -4.30
C ALA A 174 18.08 -3.33 -3.00
N ASP A 175 19.25 -2.86 -2.57
CA ASP A 175 19.38 -2.09 -1.33
C ASP A 175 18.81 -0.68 -1.51
N GLU A 176 19.56 0.21 -2.16
CA GLU A 176 19.14 1.56 -2.53
C GLU A 176 19.45 1.81 -4.00
N ILE A 177 18.59 2.57 -4.68
CA ILE A 177 18.80 2.93 -6.08
C ILE A 177 18.83 4.45 -6.21
N PRO A 178 20.00 5.04 -6.48
CA PRO A 178 20.16 6.45 -6.74
C PRO A 178 19.32 6.93 -7.92
N VAL A 179 18.94 8.21 -7.88
CA VAL A 179 18.13 8.87 -8.92
C VAL A 179 18.72 8.73 -10.33
N GLN A 180 20.05 8.68 -10.44
CA GLN A 180 20.76 8.60 -11.72
C GLN A 180 20.38 7.38 -12.56
N PHE A 181 19.95 6.29 -11.92
CA PHE A 181 19.55 5.05 -12.60
C PHE A 181 18.04 4.94 -12.81
N ILE A 182 17.27 5.93 -12.38
CA ILE A 182 15.80 5.93 -12.45
C ILE A 182 15.37 6.79 -13.63
N SER A 183 14.57 6.20 -14.51
CA SER A 183 13.87 6.90 -15.59
C SER A 183 12.37 6.80 -15.37
N GLY A 184 11.68 7.92 -15.51
CA GLY A 184 10.23 7.99 -15.33
C GLY A 184 9.62 9.13 -16.14
N PRO A 185 8.29 9.14 -16.30
CA PRO A 185 7.62 10.18 -17.05
C PRO A 185 7.88 11.55 -16.41
N PRO A 186 8.17 12.61 -17.18
CA PRO A 186 8.42 13.93 -16.60
C PRO A 186 7.24 14.33 -15.72
N LEU A 187 7.54 14.86 -14.53
CA LEU A 187 6.51 15.49 -13.71
C LEU A 187 5.93 16.63 -14.53
N VAL A 188 4.72 16.46 -15.03
CA VAL A 188 3.91 17.60 -15.45
C VAL A 188 3.77 18.44 -14.19
N LYS A 189 4.50 19.56 -14.14
CA LYS A 189 4.27 20.60 -13.16
C LYS A 189 2.84 21.04 -13.45
N ASP A 190 1.88 20.49 -12.72
CA ASP A 190 0.52 21.03 -12.75
C ASP A 190 0.66 22.51 -12.43
N ILE A 191 0.51 23.33 -13.47
CA ILE A 191 0.36 24.78 -13.37
C ILE A 191 -0.93 24.98 -12.59
N ALA A 192 -0.81 25.02 -11.29
CA ALA A 192 -1.68 25.67 -10.32
C ALA A 192 -1.25 25.17 -8.95
N VAL A 193 -0.26 25.86 -8.39
CA VAL A 193 -0.44 26.28 -7.01
C VAL A 193 -1.80 26.97 -7.02
N LYS A 194 -2.86 26.26 -6.60
CA LYS A 194 -4.01 26.95 -6.01
C LYS A 194 -3.42 27.57 -4.77
N GLU A 195 -2.83 28.75 -4.96
CA GLU A 195 -2.65 29.70 -3.89
C GLU A 195 -4.04 29.75 -3.27
N LYS A 196 -4.16 29.25 -2.03
CA LYS A 196 -5.33 29.61 -1.23
C LYS A 196 -5.45 31.12 -1.41
N PRO A 197 -6.60 31.65 -1.85
CA PRO A 197 -6.71 33.07 -2.10
C PRO A 197 -6.19 33.75 -0.84
N ILE A 198 -5.09 34.50 -0.99
CA ILE A 198 -4.61 35.37 0.07
C ILE A 198 -5.83 36.19 0.41
N GLU A 199 -6.37 36.02 1.62
CA GLU A 199 -7.47 36.84 2.10
C GLU A 199 -7.01 38.29 1.93
N LYS A 200 -7.53 38.96 0.91
CA LYS A 200 -7.36 40.40 0.77
C LYS A 200 -7.94 40.95 2.05
N LYS A 201 -7.07 41.45 2.95
CA LYS A 201 -7.51 42.30 4.06
C LYS A 201 -8.39 43.36 3.41
N SER A 202 -9.67 43.33 3.74
CA SER A 202 -10.68 44.22 3.16
C SER A 202 -10.16 45.65 3.23
N GLN A 203 -9.88 46.24 2.08
CA GLN A 203 -9.55 47.67 2.00
C GLN A 203 -10.79 48.41 2.50
N ILE A 204 -10.63 49.14 3.60
CA ILE A 204 -11.70 49.97 4.16
C ILE A 204 -11.76 51.21 3.28
N GLU A 205 -12.78 51.32 2.45
CA GLU A 205 -13.04 52.54 1.69
C GLU A 205 -13.50 53.66 2.64
N PRO A 206 -13.11 54.93 2.43
CA PRO A 206 -13.52 56.04 3.29
C PRO A 206 -15.04 56.18 3.26
N GLY A 207 -15.68 55.90 4.41
CA GLY A 207 -17.14 55.86 4.56
C GLY A 207 -17.70 54.47 4.91
N SER A 208 -16.92 53.39 4.77
CA SER A 208 -17.32 52.05 5.19
C SER A 208 -16.91 51.78 6.64
N PHE A 209 -17.89 51.58 7.54
CA PHE A 209 -17.63 51.13 8.91
C PHE A 209 -17.82 49.62 9.01
N ILE A 210 -16.78 48.89 9.42
CA ILE A 210 -16.90 47.48 9.80
C ILE A 210 -17.65 47.41 11.14
N LEU A 211 -18.84 46.82 11.13
CA LEU A 211 -19.60 46.48 12.34
C LEU A 211 -18.81 45.49 13.20
N ARG A 212 -18.04 46.01 14.15
CA ARG A 212 -17.39 45.19 15.18
C ARG A 212 -18.46 44.79 16.18
N ALA A 213 -18.72 43.49 16.32
CA ALA A 213 -19.70 42.94 17.28
C ALA A 213 -19.47 43.41 18.74
N GLU A 214 -18.28 43.92 19.05
CA GLU A 214 -17.92 44.49 20.35
C GLU A 214 -18.49 45.90 20.62
N ARG A 215 -18.88 46.63 19.56
CA ARG A 215 -19.42 47.99 19.61
C ARG A 215 -20.92 48.06 19.31
N ASP A 216 -21.58 46.92 19.17
CA ASP A 216 -23.03 46.85 18.96
C ASP A 216 -23.74 47.35 20.25
N PRO A 217 -24.56 48.43 20.19
CA PRO A 217 -25.22 49.00 21.38
C PRO A 217 -26.30 48.07 21.96
N ASP A 218 -26.74 47.06 21.21
CA ASP A 218 -27.75 46.10 21.65
C ASP A 218 -27.12 44.89 22.37
N PHE A 219 -26.99 45.00 23.70
CA PHE A 219 -26.42 43.98 24.59
C PHE A 219 -27.08 42.60 24.46
N LYS A 220 -28.35 42.52 24.04
CA LYS A 220 -29.08 41.25 23.89
C LYS A 220 -28.54 40.39 22.73
N ARG A 221 -27.92 40.99 21.71
CA ARG A 221 -27.32 40.26 20.58
C ARG A 221 -25.97 39.68 20.92
N ARG A 222 -25.18 40.37 21.75
CA ARG A 222 -23.83 39.96 22.18
C ARG A 222 -23.83 38.63 22.95
N ASN A 223 -24.87 38.39 23.75
CA ASN A 223 -24.99 37.19 24.59
C ASN A 223 -25.71 35.99 23.92
N LYS A 224 -26.08 36.07 22.63
CA LYS A 224 -26.69 34.92 21.91
C LYS A 224 -25.69 33.85 21.47
N ALA A 225 -24.41 33.97 21.81
CA ALA A 225 -23.38 32.99 21.50
C ALA A 225 -23.21 31.93 22.61
N LYS A 226 -24.20 31.04 22.72
CA LYS A 226 -24.09 29.60 23.06
C LYS A 226 -25.51 29.05 23.19
N LYS A 227 -26.09 28.56 22.08
CA LYS A 227 -27.23 27.63 22.20
C LYS A 227 -26.73 26.44 23.03
N ARG A 228 -27.37 26.17 24.16
CA ARG A 228 -27.13 24.95 24.95
C ARG A 228 -27.22 23.74 24.01
N ALA A 229 -26.25 22.83 24.13
CA ALA A 229 -26.22 21.55 23.45
C ALA A 229 -27.64 20.93 23.50
N GLY A 230 -28.29 20.86 22.34
CA GLY A 230 -29.66 20.37 22.27
C GLY A 230 -29.70 18.89 22.68
N TRP A 231 -30.80 18.44 23.28
CA TRP A 231 -31.07 17.04 23.66
C TRP A 231 -30.61 15.99 22.63
N LYS A 232 -30.57 16.33 21.33
CA LYS A 232 -30.04 15.49 20.24
C LYS A 232 -28.52 15.17 20.33
N GLU A 233 -27.70 16.02 20.94
CA GLU A 233 -26.26 15.76 21.18
C GLU A 233 -26.05 14.80 22.36
N GLU A 234 -26.87 14.88 23.40
CA GLU A 234 -26.85 13.95 24.53
C GLU A 234 -27.25 12.53 24.12
N VAL A 235 -28.27 12.40 23.25
CA VAL A 235 -28.66 11.11 22.64
C VAL A 235 -27.56 10.52 21.75
N ARG A 236 -26.76 11.36 21.09
CA ARG A 236 -25.59 10.90 20.31
C ARG A 236 -24.45 10.44 21.22
N LYS A 237 -24.21 11.12 22.34
CA LYS A 237 -23.21 10.71 23.35
C LYS A 237 -23.60 9.40 24.03
N SER A 238 -24.88 9.19 24.35
CA SER A 238 -25.35 7.93 24.96
C SER A 238 -25.25 6.73 24.02
N ARG A 239 -25.49 6.94 22.71
CA ARG A 239 -25.24 5.91 21.68
C ARG A 239 -23.76 5.55 21.55
N LYS A 240 -22.85 6.53 21.60
CA LYS A 240 -21.39 6.27 21.58
C LYS A 240 -20.92 5.49 22.81
N ARG A 241 -21.45 5.78 24.00
CA ARG A 241 -21.12 5.03 25.24
C ARG A 241 -21.62 3.59 25.24
N ARG A 242 -22.76 3.29 24.60
CA ARG A 242 -23.28 1.92 24.47
C ARG A 242 -22.51 1.03 23.48
N LEU A 243 -21.72 1.63 22.58
CA LEU A 243 -20.98 0.93 21.53
C LEU A 243 -19.52 0.63 21.89
N GLY A 244 -19.09 0.88 23.13
CA GLY A 244 -17.84 0.34 23.66
C GLY A 244 -16.58 0.72 22.88
N TYR A 245 -16.45 1.97 22.46
CA TYR A 245 -15.17 2.50 21.95
C TYR A 245 -14.68 3.58 22.91
N ASN A 246 -13.69 3.22 23.74
CA ASN A 246 -12.65 4.14 24.16
C ASN A 246 -11.56 4.15 23.08
#